data_AF-A0A258UND8-F1
#
_entry.id   AF-A0A258UND8-F1
#
_cell.length_a   1.000
_cell.length_b   1.000
_cell.length_c   1.000
_cell.angle_alpha   90.00
_cell.angle_beta   90.00
_cell.angle_gamma   90.00
#
_symmetry.space_group_name_H-M   'P 1'
#
loop_
_entity.id
_entity.type
_entity.pdbx_description
1 polymer ?
#
loop_
_entity_poly.entity_id
_entity_poly.type
_entity_poly.pdbx_seq_one_letter_code
_entity_poly.pdbx_strand_id
1 'polypeptide(L)'
;MATQEIIIQGLTLAGKPFRPSDWVDRMCSSYASFGDDKKLRYSPYLKPKLVDNVRCLAVDMKLKDVNPEGFEQLIQFANENQLGILNAAGEQISITA
;
A
#
# COMPACT_ATOMS: atom_id res chain seq x y z
N MET A 1 -17.35 1.49 -11.97
CA MET A 1 -16.23 0.66 -12.46
C MET A 1 -15.50 0.18 -11.22
N ALA A 2 -15.41 -1.12 -10.99
CA ALA A 2 -14.73 -1.66 -9.81
C ALA A 2 -13.23 -1.34 -9.93
N THR A 3 -12.75 -0.36 -9.17
CA THR A 3 -11.32 -0.12 -9.00
C THR A 3 -10.73 -1.36 -8.34
N GLN A 4 -9.87 -2.08 -9.07
CA GLN A 4 -9.12 -3.18 -8.48
C GLN A 4 -8.08 -2.57 -7.56
N GLU A 5 -8.33 -2.63 -6.26
CA GLU A 5 -7.39 -2.21 -5.22
C GLU A 5 -6.92 -3.44 -4.44
N ILE A 6 -5.69 -3.37 -3.96
CA ILE A 6 -5.18 -4.29 -2.93
C ILE A 6 -4.88 -3.50 -1.66
N ILE A 7 -4.92 -4.18 -0.53
CA ILE A 7 -4.67 -3.57 0.78
C ILE A 7 -3.51 -4.31 1.42
N ILE A 8 -2.38 -3.62 1.57
CA ILE A 8 -1.27 -4.11 2.38
C ILE A 8 -1.60 -3.79 3.84
N GLN A 9 -1.75 -4.82 4.66
CA GLN A 9 -2.15 -4.70 6.04
C GLN A 9 -0.99 -4.19 6.91
N GLY A 10 -1.33 -3.36 7.91
CA GLY A 10 -0.41 -3.06 9.01
C GLY A 10 -0.32 -4.18 10.05
N LEU A 11 -0.78 -5.38 9.71
CA LEU A 11 -0.61 -6.60 10.50
C LEU A 11 0.32 -7.53 9.72
N THR A 12 1.25 -8.14 10.44
CA THR A 12 2.01 -9.26 9.90
C THR A 12 1.12 -10.49 9.75
N LEU A 13 1.57 -11.47 8.97
CA LEU A 13 0.94 -12.79 8.84
C LEU A 13 0.81 -13.52 10.19
N ALA A 14 1.61 -13.14 11.19
CA ALA A 14 1.51 -13.63 12.56
C ALA A 14 0.47 -12.88 13.42
N GLY A 15 -0.32 -11.98 12.82
CA GLY A 15 -1.35 -11.18 13.49
C GLY A 15 -0.81 -10.07 14.39
N LYS A 16 0.47 -9.68 14.23
CA LYS A 16 1.09 -8.62 15.05
C LYS A 16 1.08 -7.28 14.31
N PRO A 17 0.84 -6.14 15.01
CA PRO A 17 0.91 -4.83 14.38
C PRO A 17 2.35 -4.53 13.92
N PHE A 18 2.48 -4.15 12.66
CA PHE A 18 3.73 -3.71 12.06
C PHE A 18 4.14 -2.34 12.62
N ARG A 19 5.46 -2.13 12.76
CA ARG A 19 6.03 -0.90 13.31
C ARG A 19 7.13 -0.39 12.38
N PRO A 20 7.33 0.93 12.30
CA PRO A 20 6.66 1.97 13.08
C PRO A 20 5.21 2.23 12.61
N SER A 21 4.37 2.83 13.46
CA SER A 21 2.94 3.05 13.17
C SER A 21 2.68 4.05 12.04
N ASP A 22 3.66 4.90 11.73
CA ASP A 22 3.65 5.86 10.62
C ASP A 22 4.16 5.27 9.28
N TRP A 23 4.39 3.95 9.19
CA TRP A 23 4.90 3.33 7.96
C TRP A 23 4.03 3.65 6.73
N VAL A 24 2.71 3.68 6.88
CA VAL A 24 1.78 4.00 5.78
C VAL A 24 2.02 5.42 5.25
N ASP A 25 2.18 6.39 6.15
CA ASP A 25 2.46 7.78 5.79
C ASP A 25 3.83 7.90 5.11
N ARG A 26 4.84 7.14 5.58
CA ARG A 26 6.15 7.05 4.92
C ARG A 26 6.03 6.52 3.49
N MET A 27 5.31 5.41 3.29
CA MET A 27 5.12 4.84 1.96
C MET A 27 4.42 5.85 1.05
N CYS A 28 3.31 6.47 1.47
CA CYS A 28 2.62 7.51 0.69
C CYS A 28 3.54 8.68 0.32
N SER A 29 4.45 9.08 1.23
CA SER A 29 5.42 10.15 0.99
C SER A 29 6.52 9.78 0.00
N SER A 30 6.99 8.52 -0.01
CA SER A 30 8.01 8.04 -0.96
C SER A 30 7.55 8.09 -2.41
N TYR A 31 6.25 7.92 -2.64
CA TYR A 31 5.61 8.02 -3.96
C TYR A 31 4.94 9.37 -4.20
N ALA A 32 5.21 10.36 -3.36
CA ALA A 32 4.71 11.71 -3.56
C ALA A 32 5.49 12.39 -4.69
N SER A 33 4.84 13.32 -5.38
CA SER A 33 5.48 14.17 -6.39
C SER A 33 5.21 15.64 -6.08
N PHE A 34 6.13 16.51 -6.47
CA PHE A 34 5.91 17.95 -6.41
C PHE A 34 4.95 18.35 -7.52
N GLY A 35 3.81 18.95 -7.16
CA GLY A 35 2.97 19.63 -8.12
C GLY A 35 3.62 20.93 -8.61
N ASP A 36 3.07 21.51 -9.68
CA ASP A 36 3.51 22.77 -10.28
C ASP A 36 3.61 23.92 -9.24
N ASP A 37 2.71 23.93 -8.25
CA ASP A 37 2.68 24.86 -7.13
C ASP A 37 3.74 24.57 -6.03
N LYS A 38 4.75 23.73 -6.31
CA LYS A 38 5.78 23.28 -5.35
C LYS A 38 5.25 22.60 -4.09
N LYS A 39 3.99 22.15 -4.10
CA LYS A 39 3.38 21.38 -3.02
C LYS A 39 3.55 19.88 -3.27
N LEU A 40 3.99 19.16 -2.25
CA LEU A 40 4.00 17.70 -2.24
C LEU A 40 2.56 17.18 -2.31
N ARG A 41 2.29 16.32 -3.29
CA ARG A 41 1.02 15.60 -3.43
C ARG A 41 1.31 14.11 -3.43
N TYR A 42 0.58 13.36 -2.60
CA TYR A 42 0.62 11.91 -2.63
C TYR A 42 0.14 11.40 -3.99
N SER A 43 0.71 10.26 -4.40
CA SER A 43 0.24 9.53 -5.56
C SER A 43 -1.26 9.22 -5.43
N PRO A 44 -2.07 9.42 -6.49
CA PRO A 44 -3.50 9.06 -6.45
C PRO A 44 -3.72 7.55 -6.30
N TYR A 45 -2.68 6.75 -6.54
CA TYR A 45 -2.71 5.29 -6.48
C TYR A 45 -2.40 4.72 -5.09
N LEU A 46 -1.99 5.54 -4.13
CA LEU A 46 -1.64 5.11 -2.78
C LEU A 46 -2.40 5.92 -1.76
N LYS A 47 -3.11 5.24 -0.86
CA LYS A 47 -3.94 5.89 0.15
C LYS A 47 -3.85 5.18 1.49
N PRO A 48 -3.75 5.91 2.60
CA PRO A 48 -3.91 5.31 3.92
C PRO A 48 -5.35 4.82 4.11
N LYS A 49 -5.51 3.63 4.69
CA LYS A 49 -6.80 3.03 5.02
C LYS A 49 -6.75 2.50 6.45
N LEU A 50 -7.89 2.50 7.14
CA LEU A 50 -8.04 1.83 8.44
C LEU A 50 -8.88 0.57 8.23
N VAL A 51 -8.33 -0.58 8.59
CA VAL A 51 -9.02 -1.89 8.57
C VAL A 51 -8.89 -2.47 9.97
N ASP A 52 -10.01 -2.76 10.63
CA ASP A 52 -10.04 -3.24 12.03
C ASP A 52 -9.18 -2.41 12.99
N ASN A 53 -9.24 -1.08 12.85
CA ASN A 53 -8.46 -0.11 13.63
C ASN A 53 -6.93 -0.22 13.46
N VAL A 54 -6.46 -0.93 12.43
CA VAL A 54 -5.04 -1.01 12.03
C VAL A 54 -4.82 -0.16 10.78
N ARG A 55 -3.72 0.62 10.76
CA ARG A 55 -3.32 1.39 9.57
C ARG A 55 -2.80 0.45 8.49
N CYS A 56 -3.43 0.51 7.34
CA CYS A 56 -3.13 -0.26 6.15
C CYS A 56 -2.89 0.69 4.97
N LEU A 57 -2.23 0.19 3.93
CA LEU A 57 -1.98 0.92 2.69
C LEU A 57 -2.85 0.33 1.57
N ALA A 58 -3.77 1.14 1.03
CA ALA A 58 -4.51 0.79 -0.16
C ALA A 58 -3.70 1.17 -1.40
N VAL A 59 -3.54 0.23 -2.32
CA VAL A 59 -2.80 0.37 -3.57
C VAL A 59 -3.75 0.11 -4.73
N ASP A 60 -3.93 1.11 -5.60
CA ASP A 60 -4.70 0.97 -6.84
C ASP A 60 -3.86 0.14 -7.84
N MET A 61 -4.45 -0.89 -8.43
CA MET A 61 -3.75 -1.75 -9.40
C MET A 61 -3.28 -0.99 -10.63
N LYS A 62 -3.85 0.18 -10.95
CA LYS A 62 -3.32 1.07 -12.01
C LYS A 62 -1.88 1.50 -11.76
N LEU A 63 -1.40 1.46 -10.52
CA LEU A 63 0.02 1.70 -10.23
C LEU A 63 0.90 0.70 -10.98
N LYS A 64 0.47 -0.55 -11.16
CA LYS A 64 1.22 -1.57 -11.91
C LYS A 64 1.39 -1.18 -13.38
N ASP A 65 0.37 -0.57 -13.99
CA ASP A 65 0.45 -0.11 -15.39
C ASP A 65 1.29 1.17 -15.55
N VAL A 66 1.17 2.10 -14.60
CA VAL A 66 1.82 3.42 -14.69
C VAL A 66 3.26 3.40 -14.17
N ASN A 67 3.53 2.63 -13.11
CA ASN A 67 4.83 2.49 -12.48
C ASN A 67 5.00 1.05 -11.95
N PRO A 68 5.28 0.08 -12.85
CA PRO A 68 5.41 -1.33 -12.48
C PRO A 68 6.50 -1.56 -11.44
N GLU A 69 7.64 -0.86 -11.53
CA GLU A 69 8.74 -0.96 -10.56
C GLU A 69 8.30 -0.53 -9.16
N GLY A 70 7.54 0.57 -9.05
CA GLY A 70 6.98 1.02 -7.78
C GLY A 70 5.97 0.03 -7.19
N PHE A 71 5.14 -0.57 -8.03
CA PHE A 71 4.23 -1.62 -7.58
C PHE A 71 5.00 -2.85 -7.07
N GLU A 72 5.99 -3.31 -7.81
CA GLU A 72 6.84 -4.45 -7.43
C GLU A 72 7.55 -4.21 -6.09
N GLN A 73 8.10 -3.00 -5.89
CA GLN A 73 8.71 -2.61 -4.61
C GLN A 73 7.72 -2.64 -3.43
N LEU A 74 6.44 -2.30 -3.64
CA LEU A 74 5.41 -2.39 -2.60
C LEU A 74 5.10 -3.84 -2.25
N ILE A 75 5.00 -4.72 -3.26
CA ILE A 75 4.77 -6.15 -3.05
C ILE A 75 5.97 -6.80 -2.36
N GLN A 76 7.19 -6.47 -2.79
CA GLN A 76 8.41 -6.93 -2.13
C GLN A 76 8.46 -6.46 -0.67
N PHE A 77 8.18 -5.18 -0.42
CA PHE A 77 8.12 -4.63 0.95
C PHE A 77 7.14 -5.40 1.83
N ALA A 78 5.93 -5.70 1.33
CA ALA A 78 4.96 -6.48 2.07
C ALA A 78 5.47 -7.91 2.36
N ASN A 79 6.08 -8.57 1.37
CA ASN A 79 6.62 -9.91 1.52
C ASN A 79 7.79 -9.98 2.51
N GLU A 80 8.76 -9.06 2.42
CA GLU A 80 9.93 -8.99 3.30
C GLU A 80 9.53 -8.73 4.77
N ASN A 81 8.50 -7.91 4.97
CA ASN A 81 7.98 -7.60 6.30
C ASN A 81 6.88 -8.56 6.77
N GLN A 82 6.61 -9.60 5.98
CA GLN A 82 5.57 -10.60 6.22
C GLN A 82 4.21 -9.94 6.51
N LEU A 83 3.82 -8.93 5.74
CA LEU A 83 2.54 -8.24 5.84
C LEU A 83 1.47 -9.01 5.09
N GLY A 84 0.25 -9.02 5.63
CA GLY A 84 -0.91 -9.55 4.91
C GLY A 84 -1.28 -8.65 3.74
N ILE A 85 -1.65 -9.25 2.60
CA ILE A 85 -2.19 -8.52 1.45
C ILE A 85 -3.63 -8.98 1.26
N LEU A 86 -4.56 -8.04 1.20
CA LEU A 86 -5.98 -8.32 0.93
C LEU A 86 -6.36 -7.84 -0.46
N ASN A 87 -7.30 -8.53 -1.09
CA ASN A 87 -7.99 -8.02 -2.28
C ASN A 87 -9.05 -6.96 -1.89
N ALA A 88 -9.71 -6.37 -2.88
CA ALA A 88 -10.79 -5.39 -2.66
C ALA A 88 -11.99 -5.95 -1.88
N ALA A 89 -12.19 -7.28 -1.84
CA ALA A 89 -13.23 -7.94 -1.05
C ALA A 89 -12.80 -8.21 0.41
N GLY A 90 -11.55 -7.90 0.78
CA GLY A 90 -11.00 -8.16 2.11
C GLY A 90 -10.47 -9.58 2.31
N GLU A 91 -10.36 -10.36 1.23
CA GLU A 91 -9.81 -11.72 1.28
C GLU A 91 -8.28 -11.68 1.18
N GLN A 92 -7.62 -12.46 2.03
CA GLN A 92 -6.17 -12.56 2.01
C GLN A 92 -5.68 -13.27 0.75
N ILE A 93 -4.75 -12.63 0.05
CA ILE A 93 -4.15 -13.11 -1.19
C ILE A 93 -2.63 -13.08 -1.08
N SER A 94 -1.98 -13.97 -1.84
CA SER A 94 -0.53 -13.96 -2.00
C SER A 94 -0.19 -13.41 -3.37
N ILE A 95 0.62 -12.35 -3.41
CA ILE A 95 1.12 -11.75 -4.65
C ILE A 95 2.64 -11.92 -4.67
N THR A 96 3.15 -12.53 -5.72
CA THR A 96 4.58 -12.58 -5.99
C THR A 96 4.97 -11.31 -6.75
N ALA A 97 6.03 -10.64 -6.29
CA ALA A 97 6.67 -9.55 -7.01
C ALA A 97 7.23 -10.07 -8.34
#